data_AF-A0A6P5RMV1-F1
#
_entry.id   AF-A0A6P5RMV1-F1
#
_cell.length_a   1.000
_cell.length_b   1.000
_cell.length_c   1.000
_cell.angle_alpha   90.00
_cell.angle_beta   90.00
_cell.angle_gamma   90.00
#
_symmetry.space_group_name_H-M   'P 1'
#
loop_
_entity.id
_entity.type
_entity.pdbx_description
1 polymer ?
#
loop_
_entity_poly.entity_id
_entity_poly.type
_entity_poly.pdbx_seq_one_letter_code
_entity_poly.pdbx_strand_id
1 'polypeptide(L)'
;ASNTSHFTLFCLFPFIPKLIHYFKIELFGHPITLILAGHVNHSIFWKNLTPVSHGGGEPPHGSLGWAIDTNFGSMEALVQKINAEGAALQGSGWVWLALDKESKKLVVETTANQDPLVTKGPTLVPLLGIDVWEHAYYLQYKNVRPDYLKNIWKVINWKYAGEVYEKESP
;
A
#
# COMPACT_ATOMS: atom_id res chain seq x y z
N ALA A 1 -42.70 34.15 38.58
CA ALA A 1 -41.51 33.30 38.82
C ALA A 1 -41.12 32.70 37.46
N SER A 2 -40.20 33.28 36.68
CA SER A 2 -38.72 33.14 36.79
C SER A 2 -38.33 31.64 36.86
N ASN A 3 -37.58 31.03 35.95
CA ASN A 3 -36.36 31.50 35.30
C ASN A 3 -36.11 30.73 33.99
N THR A 4 -35.77 31.47 32.95
CA THR A 4 -34.83 31.06 31.91
C THR A 4 -33.41 31.13 32.47
N SER A 5 -32.54 30.18 32.11
CA SER A 5 -31.11 30.22 32.46
C SER A 5 -30.29 29.86 31.23
N HIS A 6 -29.88 30.91 30.52
CA HIS A 6 -28.63 30.95 29.75
C HIS A 6 -27.44 31.09 30.72
N PHE A 7 -26.22 30.96 30.16
CA PHE A 7 -24.87 31.09 30.77
C PHE A 7 -24.29 29.74 31.24
N THR A 8 -23.10 29.30 30.83
CA THR A 8 -21.91 30.07 30.39
C THR A 8 -21.02 29.19 29.51
N LEU A 9 -20.70 29.66 28.30
CA LEU A 9 -19.58 29.18 27.50
C LEU A 9 -18.31 29.86 28.04
N PHE A 10 -17.43 29.12 28.71
CA PHE A 10 -16.07 29.59 29.00
C PHE A 10 -15.06 28.43 28.90
N CYS A 11 -14.15 28.64 27.97
CA CYS A 11 -12.84 28.04 27.73
C CYS A 11 -12.26 27.11 28.82
N LEU A 12 -11.95 25.87 28.42
CA LEU A 12 -10.79 25.14 28.92
C LEU A 12 -9.93 24.68 27.73
N PHE A 13 -8.84 25.42 27.57
CA PHE A 13 -7.48 25.05 27.20
C PHE A 13 -7.16 23.93 26.18
N PRO A 14 -6.06 24.09 25.41
CA PRO A 14 -5.90 23.63 24.06
C PRO A 14 -5.02 22.38 23.98
N PHE A 15 -5.54 21.25 23.50
CA PHE A 15 -4.70 20.15 23.00
C PHE A 15 -5.53 19.25 22.08
N ILE A 16 -5.68 19.66 20.82
CA ILE A 16 -6.06 18.73 19.75
C ILE A 16 -5.05 18.89 18.61
N PRO A 17 -3.97 18.11 18.63
CA PRO A 17 -3.43 17.60 17.38
C PRO A 17 -3.17 16.10 17.50
N LYS A 18 -4.20 15.29 17.79
CA LYS A 18 -4.13 13.82 17.64
C LYS A 18 -5.40 13.15 17.14
N LEU A 19 -6.37 13.93 16.65
CA LEU A 19 -7.68 13.38 16.20
C LEU A 19 -7.90 13.43 14.69
N ILE A 20 -6.83 13.56 13.89
CA ILE A 20 -6.92 13.47 12.42
C ILE A 20 -6.58 12.05 11.92
N HIS A 21 -5.97 11.19 12.75
CA HIS A 21 -5.55 9.85 12.32
C HIS A 21 -6.63 8.75 12.45
N TYR A 22 -7.83 9.06 12.95
CA TYR A 22 -8.84 8.04 13.29
C TYR A 22 -10.27 8.38 12.84
N PHE A 23 -10.44 9.32 11.92
CA PHE A 23 -11.77 9.67 11.40
C PHE A 23 -12.17 8.81 10.18
N LYS A 24 -12.96 7.77 10.48
CA LYS A 24 -14.15 7.34 9.72
C LYS A 24 -13.96 6.93 8.25
N ILE A 25 -13.66 5.65 8.06
CA ILE A 25 -14.10 4.92 6.86
C ILE A 25 -15.54 4.37 7.03
N GLU A 26 -16.08 4.33 8.25
CA GLU A 26 -17.45 3.82 8.51
C GLU A 26 -18.60 4.81 8.28
N LEU A 27 -18.36 6.05 7.83
CA LEU A 27 -19.42 7.06 7.64
C LEU A 27 -19.76 7.45 6.20
N PHE A 28 -19.08 6.90 5.20
CA PHE A 28 -19.33 7.24 3.81
C PHE A 28 -19.73 5.98 3.04
N GLY A 29 -20.79 6.08 2.22
CA GLY A 29 -21.31 4.95 1.46
C GLY A 29 -20.24 4.30 0.58
N HIS A 30 -20.44 3.04 0.24
CA HIS A 30 -19.57 2.19 -0.59
C HIS A 30 -18.85 2.90 -1.77
N PRO A 31 -19.50 3.81 -2.54
CA PRO A 31 -18.87 4.49 -3.67
C PRO A 31 -17.70 5.41 -3.29
N ILE A 32 -17.79 6.10 -2.15
CA ILE A 32 -16.76 7.07 -1.70
C ILE A 32 -15.52 6.32 -1.22
N THR A 33 -15.71 5.20 -0.52
CA THR A 33 -14.64 4.31 -0.07
C THR A 33 -13.83 3.77 -1.26
N LEU A 34 -14.50 3.38 -2.35
CA LEU A 34 -13.83 2.85 -3.55
C LEU A 34 -12.97 3.91 -4.26
N ILE A 35 -13.45 5.15 -4.40
CA ILE A 35 -12.73 6.24 -5.08
C ILE A 35 -11.49 6.65 -4.28
N LEU A 36 -11.67 6.86 -2.97
CA LEU A 36 -10.56 7.26 -2.10
C LEU A 36 -9.50 6.17 -1.99
N ALA A 37 -9.92 4.91 -1.88
CA ALA A 37 -8.99 3.80 -1.84
C ALA A 37 -8.24 3.62 -3.17
N GLY A 38 -8.94 3.77 -4.30
CA GLY A 38 -8.29 3.78 -5.61
C GLY A 38 -7.24 4.89 -5.74
N HIS A 39 -7.54 6.10 -5.24
CA HIS A 39 -6.58 7.20 -5.22
C HIS A 39 -5.34 6.86 -4.37
N VAL A 40 -5.53 6.27 -3.19
CA VAL A 40 -4.42 5.85 -2.31
C VAL A 40 -3.54 4.81 -3.01
N ASN A 41 -4.15 3.76 -3.57
CA ASN A 41 -3.41 2.66 -4.21
C ASN A 41 -2.59 3.17 -5.40
N HIS A 42 -3.18 3.97 -6.28
CA HIS A 42 -2.45 4.53 -7.43
C HIS A 42 -1.39 5.56 -7.00
N SER A 43 -1.64 6.35 -5.96
CA SER A 43 -0.64 7.29 -5.44
C SER A 43 0.61 6.59 -4.92
N ILE A 44 0.45 5.40 -4.32
CA ILE A 44 1.55 4.53 -3.92
C ILE A 44 2.21 3.92 -5.16
N PHE A 45 1.41 3.35 -6.07
CA PHE A 45 1.88 2.73 -7.31
C PHE A 45 2.81 3.63 -8.12
N TRP A 46 2.44 4.89 -8.34
CA TRP A 46 3.27 5.80 -9.14
C TRP A 46 4.61 6.12 -8.47
N LYS A 47 4.67 6.15 -7.13
CA LYS A 47 5.93 6.33 -6.39
C LYS A 47 6.79 5.08 -6.40
N ASN A 48 6.15 3.91 -6.45
CA ASN A 48 6.79 2.60 -6.60
C ASN A 48 7.35 2.35 -8.00
N LEU A 49 7.17 3.26 -8.96
CA LEU A 49 7.71 3.13 -10.31
C LEU A 49 8.72 4.23 -10.60
N THR A 50 9.81 3.87 -11.26
CA THR A 50 10.80 4.83 -11.76
C THR A 50 11.44 4.29 -13.05
N PRO A 51 11.83 5.14 -14.01
CA PRO A 51 12.52 4.69 -15.21
C PRO A 51 13.81 3.93 -14.87
N VAL A 52 14.20 2.97 -15.71
CA VAL A 52 15.48 2.22 -15.57
C VAL A 52 16.68 3.16 -15.42
N SER A 53 16.70 4.27 -16.16
CA SER A 53 17.76 5.29 -16.09
C SER A 53 17.84 6.03 -14.75
N HIS A 54 16.85 5.87 -13.87
CA HIS A 54 16.76 6.48 -12.54
C HIS A 54 16.71 5.41 -11.42
N GLY A 55 17.24 4.22 -11.68
CA GLY A 55 17.31 3.12 -10.72
C GLY A 55 16.10 2.17 -10.74
N GLY A 56 15.29 2.22 -11.79
CA GLY A 56 14.17 1.29 -11.97
C GLY A 56 14.67 -0.14 -12.08
N GLY A 57 14.14 -1.02 -11.22
CA GLY A 57 14.50 -2.43 -11.17
C GLY A 57 15.85 -2.76 -10.51
N GLU A 58 16.57 -1.76 -9.99
CA GLU A 58 17.76 -2.00 -9.18
C GLU A 58 17.36 -2.64 -7.84
N PRO A 59 17.92 -3.79 -7.45
CA PRO A 59 17.53 -4.48 -6.22
C PRO A 59 17.64 -3.60 -4.96
N PRO A 60 16.76 -3.80 -3.95
CA PRO A 60 16.86 -3.06 -2.71
C PRO A 60 18.18 -3.41 -1.98
N HIS A 61 18.79 -2.40 -1.39
CA HIS A 61 19.98 -2.55 -0.56
C HIS A 61 19.67 -2.21 0.90
N GLY A 62 20.63 -2.45 1.79
CA GLY A 62 20.51 -2.07 3.20
C GLY A 62 19.45 -2.87 3.95
N SER A 63 18.75 -2.21 4.86
CA SER A 63 17.83 -2.83 5.82
C SER A 63 16.68 -3.59 5.15
N LEU A 64 16.10 -3.02 4.09
CA LEU A 64 15.03 -3.67 3.33
C LEU A 64 15.53 -4.92 2.59
N GLY A 65 16.71 -4.86 1.96
CA GLY A 65 17.30 -6.02 1.28
C GLY A 65 17.51 -7.20 2.24
N TRP A 66 18.10 -6.94 3.42
CA TRP A 66 18.27 -7.94 4.47
C TRP A 66 16.95 -8.50 4.99
N ALA A 67 15.92 -7.66 5.14
CA ALA A 67 14.59 -8.11 5.55
C ALA A 67 13.96 -9.03 4.49
N ILE A 68 14.13 -8.72 3.21
CA ILE A 68 13.66 -9.58 2.11
C ILE A 68 14.34 -10.94 2.16
N ASP A 69 15.67 -10.98 2.28
CA ASP A 69 16.41 -12.23 2.38
C ASP A 69 16.00 -13.04 3.63
N THR A 70 15.75 -12.37 4.75
CA THR A 70 15.31 -13.02 5.99
C THR A 70 13.89 -13.59 5.89
N ASN A 71 12.95 -12.87 5.29
CA ASN A 71 11.54 -13.25 5.25
C ASN A 71 11.19 -14.18 4.09
N PHE A 72 11.91 -14.08 2.97
CA PHE A 72 11.59 -14.82 1.74
C PHE A 72 12.74 -15.70 1.25
N GLY A 73 13.92 -15.62 1.86
CA GLY A 73 15.12 -16.38 1.48
C GLY A 73 15.95 -15.70 0.38
N SER A 74 15.31 -15.06 -0.59
CA SER A 74 15.96 -14.21 -1.58
C SER A 74 14.98 -13.26 -2.27
N MET A 75 15.54 -12.28 -2.99
CA MET A 75 14.78 -11.40 -3.88
C MET A 75 14.02 -12.15 -4.98
N GLU A 76 14.61 -13.19 -5.57
CA GLU A 76 13.97 -14.02 -6.58
C GLU A 76 12.76 -14.77 -6.02
N ALA A 77 12.87 -15.29 -4.79
CA ALA A 77 11.77 -15.98 -4.12
C ALA A 77 10.60 -15.02 -3.82
N LEU A 78 10.89 -13.78 -3.43
CA LEU A 78 9.89 -12.73 -3.29
C LEU A 78 9.19 -12.42 -4.62
N VAL A 79 9.96 -12.20 -5.69
CA VAL A 79 9.43 -11.92 -7.04
C VAL A 79 8.53 -13.08 -7.52
N GLN A 80 8.96 -14.32 -7.32
CA GLN A 80 8.16 -15.50 -7.65
C GLN A 80 6.85 -15.54 -6.87
N LYS A 81 6.90 -15.28 -5.56
CA LYS A 81 5.70 -15.25 -4.71
C LYS A 81 4.73 -14.17 -5.18
N ILE A 82 5.18 -12.92 -5.36
CA ILE A 82 4.32 -11.82 -5.81
C ILE A 82 3.72 -12.10 -7.20
N ASN A 83 4.51 -12.62 -8.14
CA ASN A 83 4.01 -12.97 -9.47
C ASN A 83 2.97 -14.09 -9.41
N ALA A 84 3.17 -15.10 -8.55
CA ALA A 84 2.21 -16.18 -8.37
C ALA A 84 0.88 -15.67 -7.80
N GLU A 85 0.91 -14.87 -6.73
CA GLU A 85 -0.29 -14.29 -6.12
C GLU A 85 -1.03 -13.36 -7.10
N GLY A 86 -0.31 -12.53 -7.87
CA GLY A 86 -0.90 -11.63 -8.86
C GLY A 86 -1.51 -12.34 -10.07
N ALA A 87 -0.89 -13.45 -10.50
CA ALA A 87 -1.45 -14.28 -11.56
C ALA A 87 -2.70 -15.05 -11.10
N ALA A 88 -2.73 -15.48 -9.83
CA ALA A 88 -3.84 -16.22 -9.25
C ALA A 88 -5.05 -15.34 -8.88
N LEU A 89 -4.86 -14.02 -8.73
CA LEU A 89 -5.92 -13.09 -8.35
C LEU A 89 -7.07 -13.10 -9.36
N GLN A 90 -8.26 -13.47 -8.93
CA GLN A 90 -9.44 -13.51 -9.79
C GLN A 90 -10.06 -12.12 -9.93
N GLY A 91 -10.29 -11.69 -11.17
CA GLY A 91 -10.82 -10.36 -11.46
C GLY A 91 -9.80 -9.25 -11.24
N SER A 92 -10.29 -8.13 -10.71
CA SER A 92 -9.55 -6.90 -10.48
C SER A 92 -8.97 -6.83 -9.07
N GLY A 93 -7.75 -6.32 -8.92
CA GLY A 93 -7.14 -6.18 -7.61
C GLY A 93 -5.68 -5.74 -7.63
N TRP A 94 -5.04 -5.89 -6.47
CA TRP A 94 -3.68 -5.47 -6.22
C TRP A 94 -2.89 -6.56 -5.48
N VAL A 95 -1.59 -6.61 -5.74
CA VAL A 95 -0.64 -7.41 -4.95
C VAL A 95 0.30 -6.46 -4.22
N TRP A 96 0.57 -6.75 -2.96
CA TRP A 96 1.33 -5.88 -2.07
C TRP A 96 2.51 -6.61 -1.47
N LEU A 97 3.66 -5.95 -1.41
CA LEU A 97 4.66 -6.20 -0.37
C LEU A 97 4.42 -5.20 0.75
N ALA A 98 4.36 -5.69 1.98
CA ALA A 98 4.06 -4.86 3.14
C ALA A 98 5.00 -5.16 4.31
N LEU A 99 5.25 -4.15 5.13
CA LEU A 99 5.78 -4.32 6.47
C LEU A 99 4.60 -4.47 7.43
N ASP A 100 4.55 -5.57 8.17
CA ASP A 100 3.69 -5.69 9.34
C ASP A 100 4.43 -5.15 10.57
N LYS A 101 3.96 -4.01 11.10
CA LYS A 101 4.60 -3.34 12.25
C LYS A 101 4.47 -4.12 13.56
N GLU A 102 3.49 -5.02 13.67
CA GLU A 102 3.30 -5.82 14.88
C GLU A 102 4.29 -6.98 14.91
N SER A 103 4.33 -7.79 13.85
CA SER A 103 5.26 -8.92 13.76
C SER A 103 6.69 -8.53 13.37
N LYS A 104 6.88 -7.30 12.88
CA LYS A 104 8.15 -6.77 12.33
C LYS A 104 8.67 -7.62 11.17
N LYS A 105 7.76 -8.10 10.32
CA LYS A 105 8.08 -8.96 9.19
C LYS A 105 7.52 -8.38 7.90
N LEU A 106 8.19 -8.73 6.80
CA LEU A 106 7.62 -8.52 5.48
C LEU A 106 6.58 -9.59 5.16
N VAL A 107 5.47 -9.17 4.57
CA VAL A 107 4.38 -10.04 4.12
C VAL A 107 3.99 -9.71 2.68
N VAL A 108 3.46 -10.70 1.98
CA VAL A 108 2.82 -10.50 0.66
C VAL A 108 1.34 -10.73 0.82
N GLU A 109 0.54 -9.76 0.36
CA GLU A 109 -0.91 -9.78 0.48
C GLU A 109 -1.57 -9.36 -0.83
N THR A 110 -2.83 -9.77 -1.01
CA THR A 110 -3.66 -9.33 -2.14
C THR A 110 -4.90 -8.61 -1.64
N THR A 111 -5.34 -7.60 -2.37
CA THR A 111 -6.64 -6.96 -2.15
C THR A 111 -7.48 -6.99 -3.42
N ALA A 112 -8.80 -7.18 -3.26
CA ALA A 112 -9.74 -7.17 -4.36
C ALA A 112 -10.12 -5.73 -4.72
N ASN A 113 -10.42 -5.51 -5.99
CA ASN A 113 -10.85 -4.21 -6.51
C ASN A 113 -9.90 -3.06 -6.09
N GLN A 114 -10.42 -2.04 -5.42
CA GLN A 114 -9.63 -0.91 -4.93
C GLN A 114 -9.42 -0.98 -3.42
N ASP A 115 -9.70 -2.11 -2.77
CA ASP A 115 -9.54 -2.21 -1.32
C ASP A 115 -8.06 -1.89 -0.96
N PRO A 116 -7.82 -0.93 -0.06
CA PRO A 116 -6.46 -0.57 0.32
C PRO A 116 -5.92 -1.62 1.27
N LEU A 117 -4.59 -1.81 1.28
CA LEU A 117 -3.92 -2.83 2.10
C LEU A 117 -4.32 -2.78 3.59
N VAL A 118 -4.60 -1.59 4.13
CA VAL A 118 -5.01 -1.40 5.54
C VAL A 118 -6.28 -2.19 5.91
N THR A 119 -7.12 -2.56 4.93
CA THR A 119 -8.29 -3.42 5.15
C THR A 119 -7.92 -4.85 5.54
N LYS A 120 -6.71 -5.30 5.20
CA LYS A 120 -6.17 -6.62 5.56
C LYS A 120 -5.55 -6.63 6.95
N GLY A 121 -5.17 -5.44 7.46
CA GLY A 121 -4.67 -5.27 8.82
C GLY A 121 -4.22 -3.82 9.06
N PRO A 122 -4.58 -3.21 10.21
CA PRO A 122 -4.24 -1.81 10.49
C PRO A 122 -2.74 -1.58 10.75
N THR A 123 -1.98 -2.65 10.97
CA THR A 123 -0.53 -2.63 11.20
C THR A 123 0.30 -2.75 9.92
N LEU A 124 -0.37 -3.05 8.79
CA LEU A 124 0.27 -3.27 7.50
C LEU A 124 0.60 -1.93 6.83
N VAL A 125 1.87 -1.75 6.48
CA VAL A 125 2.37 -0.60 5.74
C VAL A 125 2.74 -1.04 4.33
N PRO A 126 2.14 -0.47 3.27
CA PRO A 126 2.46 -0.83 1.89
C PRO A 126 3.86 -0.32 1.53
N LEU A 127 4.75 -1.22 1.11
CA LEU A 127 6.08 -0.90 0.60
C LEU A 127 6.11 -0.89 -0.93
N LEU A 128 5.40 -1.83 -1.55
CA LEU A 128 5.21 -1.96 -2.99
C LEU A 128 3.77 -2.42 -3.25
N GLY A 129 3.10 -1.77 -4.20
CA GLY A 129 1.85 -2.25 -4.80
C GLY A 129 1.99 -2.50 -6.29
N ILE A 130 1.37 -3.55 -6.81
CA ILE A 130 1.27 -3.85 -8.23
C ILE A 130 -0.21 -3.93 -8.61
N ASP A 131 -0.62 -3.09 -9.56
CA ASP A 131 -1.97 -3.10 -10.12
C ASP A 131 -2.14 -4.28 -11.09
N VAL A 132 -3.05 -5.20 -10.78
CA VAL A 132 -3.39 -6.33 -11.67
C VAL A 132 -4.78 -6.21 -12.29
N TRP A 133 -5.38 -5.02 -12.23
CA TRP A 133 -6.54 -4.69 -13.07
C TRP A 133 -6.14 -4.75 -14.55
N GLU A 134 -7.06 -5.22 -15.41
CA GLU A 134 -6.79 -5.33 -16.84
C GLU A 134 -6.36 -3.99 -17.46
N HIS A 135 -6.93 -2.86 -17.01
CA HIS A 135 -6.53 -1.54 -17.52
C HIS A 135 -5.04 -1.23 -17.36
N ALA A 136 -4.34 -1.86 -16.41
CA ALA A 136 -2.94 -1.58 -16.13
C ALA A 136 -2.00 -2.17 -17.19
N TYR A 137 -2.45 -3.20 -17.93
CA TYR A 137 -1.59 -3.95 -18.86
C TYR A 137 -2.22 -4.30 -20.19
N TYR A 138 -3.54 -4.26 -20.33
CA TYR A 138 -4.24 -4.87 -21.48
C TYR A 138 -3.83 -4.28 -22.83
N LEU A 139 -3.52 -2.99 -22.91
CA LEU A 139 -3.13 -2.38 -24.18
C LEU A 139 -1.82 -3.00 -24.74
N GLN A 140 -0.88 -3.34 -23.86
CA GLN A 140 0.44 -3.87 -24.23
C GLN A 140 0.52 -5.40 -24.16
N TYR A 141 -0.06 -6.01 -23.13
CA TYR A 141 0.07 -7.45 -22.83
C TYR A 141 -1.21 -8.26 -23.09
N LYS A 142 -2.32 -7.59 -23.46
CA LYS A 142 -3.63 -8.22 -23.70
C LYS A 142 -4.04 -9.08 -22.48
N ASN A 143 -4.47 -10.31 -22.71
CA ASN A 143 -4.89 -11.25 -21.69
C ASN A 143 -3.71 -11.97 -20.98
N VAL A 144 -2.46 -11.63 -21.31
CA VAL A 144 -1.27 -12.32 -20.78
C VAL A 144 -0.72 -11.60 -19.55
N ARG A 145 -1.50 -11.57 -18.46
CA ARG A 145 -1.09 -10.97 -17.18
C ARG A 145 0.28 -11.44 -16.66
N PRO A 146 0.67 -12.73 -16.78
CA PRO A 146 2.00 -13.16 -16.36
C PRO A 146 3.16 -12.45 -17.07
N ASP A 147 2.99 -12.04 -18.32
CA ASP A 147 4.04 -11.31 -19.06
C ASP A 147 4.18 -9.87 -18.54
N TYR A 148 3.07 -9.23 -18.16
CA TYR A 148 3.11 -7.95 -17.45
C TYR A 148 3.85 -8.08 -16.11
N LEU A 149 3.47 -9.07 -15.30
CA LEU A 149 4.09 -9.34 -14.00
C LEU A 149 5.58 -9.71 -14.13
N LYS A 150 6.00 -10.34 -15.23
CA LYS A 150 7.42 -10.60 -15.50
C LYS A 150 8.20 -9.31 -15.81
N ASN A 151 7.58 -8.33 -16.46
CA ASN A 151 8.27 -7.14 -16.95
C ASN A 151 8.24 -5.96 -15.98
N ILE A 152 7.24 -5.85 -15.11
CA ILE A 152 7.09 -4.70 -14.20
C ILE A 152 8.29 -4.52 -13.27
N TRP A 153 8.95 -5.62 -12.88
CA TRP A 153 10.16 -5.61 -12.03
C TRP A 153 11.28 -4.72 -12.57
N LYS A 154 11.36 -4.50 -13.88
CA LYS A 154 12.36 -3.63 -14.51
C LYS A 154 12.20 -2.16 -14.17
N VAL A 155 11.05 -1.74 -13.66
CA VAL A 155 10.75 -0.33 -13.37
C VAL A 155 10.34 -0.12 -11.91
N ILE A 156 10.46 -1.14 -11.06
CA ILE A 156 10.16 -0.99 -9.64
C ILE A 156 11.20 -0.09 -8.97
N ASN A 157 10.71 0.92 -8.26
CA ASN A 157 11.49 1.84 -7.47
C ASN A 157 11.71 1.29 -6.06
N TRP A 158 12.74 0.45 -5.90
CA TRP A 158 13.11 -0.11 -4.61
C TRP A 158 13.64 0.91 -3.62
N LYS A 159 14.13 2.06 -4.11
CA LYS A 159 14.55 3.18 -3.24
C LYS A 159 13.37 3.73 -2.43
N TYR A 160 12.22 3.98 -3.08
CA TYR A 160 11.02 4.42 -2.37
C TYR A 160 10.55 3.39 -1.34
N ALA A 161 10.54 2.10 -1.70
CA ALA A 161 10.20 1.03 -0.75
C ALA A 161 11.15 1.01 0.45
N GLY A 162 12.45 1.21 0.22
CA GLY A 162 13.47 1.32 1.27
C GLY A 162 13.24 2.51 2.21
N GLU A 163 12.95 3.69 1.66
CA GLU A 163 12.64 4.89 2.45
C GLU A 163 11.41 4.71 3.34
N VAL A 164 10.35 4.09 2.82
CA VAL A 164 9.15 3.78 3.61
C VAL A 164 9.47 2.75 4.70
N TYR A 165 10.24 1.71 4.35
CA TYR A 165 10.65 0.68 5.31
C TYR A 165 11.48 1.28 6.46
N GLU A 166 12.48 2.11 6.17
CA GLU A 166 13.32 2.74 7.20
C GLU A 166 12.53 3.70 8.10
N LYS A 167 11.53 4.40 7.56
CA LYS A 167 10.70 5.32 8.32
C LYS A 167 9.74 4.62 9.28
N GLU A 168 9.21 3.47 8.87
CA GLU A 168 8.14 2.77 9.58
C GLU A 168 8.64 1.55 10.36
N SER A 169 9.87 1.10 10.09
CA SER A 169 10.57 0.10 10.89
C SER A 169 10.95 0.70 12.24
N PRO A 170 10.59 0.04 13.36
CA PRO A 170 10.96 0.48 14.70
C PRO A 170 12.45 0.31 15.01
#